data_AF-A0A3L7BVZ2-F1
#
_entry.id   AF-A0A3L7BVZ2-F1
#
_cell.length_a   1.000
_cell.length_b   1.000
_cell.length_c   1.000
_cell.angle_alpha   90.00
_cell.angle_beta   90.00
_cell.angle_gamma   90.00
#
_symmetry.space_group_name_H-M   'P 1'
#
loop_
_entity.id
_entity.type
_entity.pdbx_description
1 polymer ?
#
loop_
_entity_poly.entity_id
_entity_poly.type
_entity_poly.pdbx_seq_one_letter_code
_entity_poly.pdbx_strand_id
1 'polypeptide(L)'
;MTTDDQFTAPSPARARAHRTHDALQRISERHAGTEARRGRWAHPYVLDPWEAVALVTALAAGGAEREPTEEPVDGADLTAALTLLPHVRAELDALEAGLLTLARDRGLTWQAIAYGLGLGSAQAARQRYERVAARSAEQTG
;
A
#
# COMPACT_ATOMS: atom_id res chain seq x y z
N MET A 1 24.83 -5.67 -26.26
CA MET A 1 24.24 -4.36 -26.65
C MET A 1 22.84 -4.64 -27.15
N THR A 2 21.88 -4.77 -26.23
CA THR A 2 20.47 -5.05 -26.55
C THR A 2 19.83 -3.77 -27.06
N THR A 3 19.47 -3.77 -28.32
CA THR A 3 18.72 -2.72 -29.00
C THR A 3 17.38 -2.55 -28.28
N ASP A 4 17.23 -1.45 -27.54
CA ASP A 4 15.95 -1.06 -26.97
C ASP A 4 15.04 -0.68 -28.15
N ASP A 5 14.01 -1.48 -28.39
CA ASP A 5 13.04 -1.24 -29.45
C ASP A 5 12.16 -0.06 -29.02
N GLN A 6 12.63 1.13 -29.38
CA GLN A 6 12.05 2.46 -29.20
C GLN A 6 10.56 2.60 -29.61
N PHE A 7 9.97 1.60 -30.28
CA PHE A 7 8.55 1.56 -30.67
C PHE A 7 7.71 0.55 -29.87
N THR A 8 8.28 -0.18 -28.92
CA THR A 8 7.53 -1.05 -28.01
C THR A 8 7.06 -0.24 -26.79
N ALA A 9 5.75 -0.10 -26.63
CA ALA A 9 5.17 0.57 -25.46
C ALA A 9 5.63 -0.14 -24.16
N PRO A 10 6.15 0.61 -23.16
CA PRO A 10 6.60 0.00 -21.91
C PRO A 10 5.47 -0.80 -21.28
N SER A 11 5.81 -1.98 -20.72
CA SER A 11 4.79 -2.84 -20.14
C SER A 11 3.98 -2.06 -19.09
N PRO A 12 2.64 -2.13 -19.11
CA PRO A 12 1.81 -1.41 -18.14
C PRO A 12 2.17 -1.71 -16.68
N ALA A 13 2.68 -2.92 -16.42
CA ALA A 13 3.20 -3.35 -15.13
C ALA A 13 4.50 -2.62 -14.73
N ARG A 14 5.49 -2.50 -15.64
CA ARG A 14 6.75 -1.78 -15.35
C ARG A 14 6.51 -0.29 -15.15
N ALA A 15 5.64 0.32 -15.95
CA ALA A 15 5.25 1.71 -15.78
C ALA A 15 4.56 1.96 -14.42
N ARG A 16 3.78 0.99 -13.94
CA ARG A 16 3.18 1.04 -12.59
C ARG A 16 4.24 0.96 -11.50
N ALA A 17 5.18 0.01 -11.60
CA ALA A 17 6.23 -0.18 -10.62
C ALA A 17 7.11 1.07 -10.44
N HIS A 18 7.49 1.75 -11.53
CA HIS A 18 8.25 3.01 -11.45
C HIS A 18 7.48 4.12 -10.73
N ARG A 19 6.20 4.31 -11.08
CA ARG A 19 5.35 5.30 -10.39
C ARG A 19 5.20 5.00 -8.90
N THR A 20 5.08 3.72 -8.54
CA THR A 20 5.06 3.30 -7.13
C THR A 20 6.34 3.70 -6.41
N HIS A 21 7.50 3.41 -6.99
CA HIS A 21 8.80 3.77 -6.41
C HIS A 21 8.94 5.29 -6.18
N ASP A 22 8.68 6.09 -7.22
CA ASP A 22 8.84 7.56 -7.14
C ASP A 22 7.87 8.20 -6.12
N ALA A 23 6.65 7.67 -6.04
CA ALA A 23 5.68 8.10 -5.04
C ALA A 23 6.15 7.77 -3.62
N LEU A 24 6.68 6.55 -3.41
CA LEU A 24 7.17 6.10 -2.12
C LEU A 24 8.37 6.94 -1.66
N GLN A 25 9.34 7.16 -2.53
CA GLN A 25 10.51 8.00 -2.25
C GLN A 25 10.08 9.43 -1.87
N ARG A 26 9.20 10.05 -2.67
CA ARG A 26 8.71 11.40 -2.42
C ARG A 26 7.98 11.52 -1.06
N ILE A 27 7.12 10.56 -0.72
CA ILE A 27 6.39 10.56 0.55
C ILE A 27 7.37 10.36 1.70
N SER A 28 8.29 9.41 1.59
CA SER A 28 9.31 9.14 2.59
C SER A 28 10.17 10.36 2.89
N GLU A 29 10.73 11.01 1.87
CA GLU A 29 11.55 12.22 2.02
C GLU A 29 10.80 13.36 2.73
N ARG A 30 9.52 13.57 2.37
CA ARG A 30 8.75 14.70 2.89
C ARG A 30 8.13 14.43 4.26
N HIS A 31 7.68 13.21 4.51
CA HIS A 31 6.76 12.90 5.61
C HIS A 31 7.24 11.80 6.55
N ALA A 32 8.31 11.06 6.23
CA ALA A 32 8.89 10.01 7.08
C ALA A 32 10.43 10.08 7.23
N GLY A 33 11.09 11.11 6.69
CA GLY A 33 12.56 11.22 6.65
C GLY A 33 13.26 11.49 7.99
N THR A 34 12.51 11.63 9.09
CA THR A 34 13.05 11.87 10.43
C THR A 34 12.26 11.06 11.45
N GLU A 35 12.86 10.68 12.57
CA GLU A 35 12.19 9.94 13.64
C GLU A 35 10.93 10.63 14.16
N ALA A 36 10.97 11.94 14.45
CA ALA A 36 9.79 12.70 14.88
C ALA A 36 8.62 12.68 13.87
N ARG A 37 8.95 12.64 12.57
CA ARG A 37 7.95 12.54 11.50
C ARG A 37 7.38 11.12 11.37
N ARG A 38 8.19 10.09 11.67
CA ARG A 38 7.76 8.68 11.78
C ARG A 38 6.93 8.43 13.05
N GLY A 39 7.23 9.12 14.14
CA GLY A 39 6.48 9.00 15.41
C GLY A 39 5.05 9.55 15.40
N ARG A 40 4.53 10.04 14.26
CA ARG A 40 3.11 10.44 14.11
C ARG A 40 2.15 9.25 13.96
N TRP A 41 2.68 8.07 13.69
CA TRP A 41 1.88 6.85 13.65
C TRP A 41 1.50 6.43 15.07
N ALA A 42 0.32 5.82 15.23
CA ALA A 42 -0.30 5.58 16.53
C ALA A 42 0.56 4.73 17.48
N HIS A 43 1.46 3.91 16.92
CA HIS A 43 2.23 2.96 17.70
C HIS A 43 3.69 2.91 17.23
N PRO A 44 4.54 3.89 17.57
CA PRO A 44 5.96 3.84 17.21
C PRO A 44 6.73 2.70 17.94
N TYR A 45 6.09 2.04 18.92
CA TYR A 45 6.68 0.98 19.75
C TYR A 45 5.84 -0.30 19.83
N VAL A 46 4.64 -0.35 19.25
CA VAL A 46 3.80 -1.56 19.17
C VAL A 46 3.62 -1.91 17.71
N LEU A 47 3.80 -3.18 17.38
CA LEU A 47 3.68 -3.69 16.03
C LEU A 47 2.28 -3.41 15.48
N ASP A 48 2.20 -2.63 14.41
CA ASP A 48 0.94 -2.37 13.70
C ASP A 48 0.41 -3.66 13.04
N PRO A 49 -0.92 -3.85 12.89
CA PRO A 49 -1.48 -5.04 12.25
C PRO A 49 -0.90 -5.36 10.87
N TRP A 50 -0.56 -4.36 10.05
CA TRP A 50 0.13 -4.56 8.78
C TRP A 50 1.55 -5.09 8.99
N GLU A 51 2.29 -4.50 9.93
CA GLU A 51 3.66 -4.91 10.25
C GLU A 51 3.69 -6.35 10.78
N ALA A 52 2.70 -6.75 11.60
CA ALA A 52 2.54 -8.12 12.07
C ALA A 52 2.32 -9.12 10.93
N VAL A 53 1.41 -8.81 10.01
CA VAL A 53 1.16 -9.64 8.83
C VAL A 53 2.40 -9.74 7.93
N ALA A 54 3.08 -8.62 7.70
CA ALA A 54 4.27 -8.56 6.86
C ALA A 54 5.44 -9.35 7.47
N LEU A 55 5.67 -9.22 8.79
CA LEU A 55 6.72 -9.92 9.51
C LEU A 55 6.50 -11.44 9.48
N VAL A 56 5.30 -11.92 9.85
CA VAL A 56 4.97 -13.36 9.80
C VAL A 56 5.13 -13.92 8.38
N THR A 57 4.70 -13.17 7.36
CA THR A 57 4.86 -13.58 5.96
C THR A 57 6.33 -13.67 5.56
N ALA A 58 7.15 -12.68 5.95
CA ALA A 58 8.57 -12.65 5.64
C ALA A 58 9.32 -13.79 6.34
N LEU A 59 9.05 -14.03 7.62
CA LEU A 59 9.66 -15.12 8.39
C LEU A 59 9.25 -16.50 7.83
N ALA A 60 7.96 -16.71 7.52
CA ALA A 60 7.47 -17.97 6.95
C ALA A 60 8.02 -18.26 5.54
N ALA A 61 8.21 -17.21 4.73
CA ALA A 61 8.77 -17.33 3.39
C ALA A 61 10.31 -17.36 3.36
N GLY A 62 10.98 -17.21 4.51
CA GLY A 62 12.44 -17.10 4.59
C GLY A 62 13.01 -15.79 4.04
N GLY A 63 12.17 -14.76 3.89
CA GLY A 63 12.55 -13.41 3.47
C GLY A 63 13.03 -12.50 4.60
N ALA A 64 12.92 -12.95 5.85
CA ALA A 64 13.53 -12.34 7.03
C ALA A 64 14.28 -13.41 7.82
N GLU A 65 15.46 -13.05 8.33
CA GLU A 65 16.22 -13.94 9.22
C GLU A 65 15.61 -13.91 10.62
N ARG A 66 15.41 -15.10 11.18
CA ARG A 66 15.06 -15.25 12.59
C ARG A 66 16.28 -15.03 13.45
N GLU A 67 16.08 -14.46 14.63
CA GLU A 67 17.12 -14.47 15.66
C GLU A 67 17.41 -15.92 16.11
N PRO A 68 18.64 -16.27 16.54
CA PRO A 68 18.99 -17.65 16.89
C PRO A 68 18.12 -18.29 17.98
N THR A 69 17.52 -17.48 18.85
CA THR A 69 16.65 -17.90 19.95
C THR A 69 15.15 -17.77 19.64
N GLU A 70 14.79 -17.33 18.44
CA GLU A 70 13.40 -17.12 18.03
C GLU A 70 12.80 -18.42 17.48
N GLU A 71 11.63 -18.79 18.00
CA GLU A 71 10.88 -19.96 17.52
C GLU A 71 10.50 -19.79 16.03
N PRO A 72 10.50 -20.87 15.24
CA PRO A 72 10.01 -20.80 13.87
C PRO A 72 8.52 -20.42 13.82
N VAL A 73 8.12 -19.71 12.75
CA VAL A 73 6.71 -19.43 12.48
C VAL A 73 5.92 -20.73 12.42
N ASP A 74 4.85 -20.82 13.19
CA ASP A 74 3.99 -22.00 13.26
C ASP A 74 2.58 -21.76 12.66
N GLY A 75 1.71 -22.75 12.76
CA GLY A 75 0.34 -22.65 12.25
C GLY A 75 -0.54 -21.63 12.98
N ALA A 76 -0.28 -21.39 14.28
CA ALA A 76 -1.01 -20.41 15.06
C ALA A 76 -0.63 -18.99 14.62
N ASP A 77 0.65 -18.74 14.35
CA ASP A 77 1.14 -17.46 13.81
C ASP A 77 0.51 -17.14 12.45
N LEU A 78 0.45 -18.11 11.54
CA LEU A 78 -0.20 -17.95 10.23
C LEU A 78 -1.71 -17.66 10.39
N THR A 79 -2.37 -18.35 11.32
CA THR A 79 -3.79 -18.13 11.60
C THR A 79 -4.03 -16.73 12.18
N ALA A 80 -3.15 -16.26 13.08
CA ALA A 80 -3.20 -14.92 13.62
C ALA A 80 -3.02 -13.86 12.51
N ALA A 81 -2.01 -14.01 11.64
CA ALA A 81 -1.80 -13.11 10.51
C ALA A 81 -3.01 -13.10 9.54
N LEU A 82 -3.57 -14.25 9.20
CA LEU A 82 -4.79 -14.35 8.38
C LEU A 82 -6.00 -13.67 9.06
N THR A 83 -6.10 -13.74 10.39
CA THR A 83 -7.16 -13.08 11.18
C THR A 83 -7.03 -11.56 11.15
N LEU A 84 -5.81 -11.02 11.04
CA LEU A 84 -5.55 -9.59 10.93
C LEU A 84 -5.83 -9.02 9.54
N LEU A 85 -5.80 -9.86 8.47
CA LEU A 85 -5.98 -9.39 7.09
C LEU A 85 -7.26 -8.59 6.82
N PRO A 86 -8.46 -8.96 7.33
CA PRO A 86 -9.66 -8.16 7.15
C PRO A 86 -9.53 -6.76 7.74
N HIS A 87 -8.91 -6.63 8.91
CA HIS A 87 -8.68 -5.33 9.56
C HIS A 87 -7.71 -4.47 8.74
N VAL A 88 -6.57 -5.04 8.36
CA VAL A 88 -5.57 -4.39 7.49
C VAL A 88 -6.21 -3.91 6.18
N ARG A 89 -7.07 -4.73 5.55
CA ARG A 89 -7.79 -4.34 4.32
C ARG A 89 -8.77 -3.21 4.54
N ALA A 90 -9.48 -3.20 5.67
CA ALA A 90 -10.39 -2.11 6.03
C ALA A 90 -9.64 -0.79 6.24
N GLU A 91 -8.51 -0.83 6.95
CA GLU A 91 -7.66 0.35 7.14
C GLU A 91 -7.11 0.89 5.80
N LEU A 92 -6.67 -0.01 4.91
CA LEU A 92 -6.23 0.38 3.56
C LEU A 92 -7.37 0.95 2.70
N ASP A 93 -8.56 0.37 2.75
CA ASP A 93 -9.75 0.88 2.04
C ASP A 93 -10.13 2.28 2.56
N ALA A 94 -10.16 2.47 3.88
CA ALA A 94 -10.47 3.76 4.49
C ALA A 94 -9.41 4.83 4.16
N LEU A 95 -8.12 4.46 4.23
CA LEU A 95 -7.01 5.34 3.84
C LEU A 95 -7.12 5.73 2.37
N GLU A 96 -7.42 4.77 1.49
CA GLU A 96 -7.60 5.02 0.07
C GLU A 96 -8.81 5.93 -0.20
N ALA A 97 -9.96 5.67 0.42
CA ALA A 97 -11.14 6.54 0.30
C ALA A 97 -10.81 7.98 0.72
N GLY A 98 -10.19 8.14 1.90
CA GLY A 98 -9.78 9.45 2.43
C GLY A 98 -8.81 10.17 1.50
N LEU A 99 -7.78 9.47 0.98
CA LEU A 99 -6.81 10.04 0.06
C LEU A 99 -7.45 10.46 -1.26
N LEU A 100 -8.35 9.64 -1.83
CA LEU A 100 -9.07 9.96 -3.06
C LEU A 100 -9.97 11.20 -2.87
N THR A 101 -10.68 11.30 -1.75
CA THR A 101 -11.45 12.49 -1.39
C THR A 101 -10.55 13.72 -1.29
N LEU A 102 -9.45 13.65 -0.53
CA LEU A 102 -8.50 14.76 -0.38
C LEU A 102 -7.87 15.20 -1.70
N ALA A 103 -7.61 14.26 -2.61
CA ALA A 103 -7.12 14.55 -3.95
C ALA A 103 -8.17 15.30 -4.78
N ARG A 104 -9.44 14.87 -4.71
CA ARG A 104 -10.55 15.53 -5.40
C ARG A 104 -10.81 16.93 -4.84
N ASP A 105 -10.77 17.10 -3.52
CA ASP A 105 -10.93 18.40 -2.85
C ASP A 105 -9.81 19.37 -3.21
N ARG A 106 -8.59 18.87 -3.48
CA ARG A 106 -7.46 19.65 -4.00
C ARG A 106 -7.48 19.86 -5.52
N GLY A 107 -8.57 19.47 -6.19
CA GLY A 107 -8.78 19.72 -7.61
C GLY A 107 -8.10 18.75 -8.57
N LEU A 108 -7.49 17.64 -8.09
CA LEU A 108 -6.87 16.66 -8.98
C LEU A 108 -7.92 16.01 -9.87
N THR A 109 -7.72 16.04 -11.19
CA THR A 109 -8.65 15.39 -12.14
C THR A 109 -8.61 13.87 -11.99
N TRP A 110 -9.68 13.19 -12.38
CA TRP A 110 -9.72 11.72 -12.42
C TRP A 110 -8.64 11.13 -13.32
N GLN A 111 -8.20 11.85 -14.36
CA GLN A 111 -7.09 11.43 -15.21
C GLN A 111 -5.75 11.46 -14.46
N ALA A 112 -5.49 12.52 -13.67
CA ALA A 112 -4.29 12.61 -12.84
C ALA A 112 -4.28 11.52 -11.74
N ILE A 113 -5.44 11.25 -11.14
CA ILE A 113 -5.61 10.17 -10.17
C ILE A 113 -5.37 8.80 -10.84
N ALA A 114 -5.95 8.56 -12.03
CA ALA A 114 -5.73 7.34 -12.79
C ALA A 114 -4.24 7.12 -13.10
N TYR A 115 -3.54 8.17 -13.54
CA TYR A 115 -2.10 8.12 -13.76
C TYR A 115 -1.34 7.73 -12.48
N GLY A 116 -1.63 8.38 -11.35
CA GLY A 116 -1.02 8.06 -10.05
C GLY A 116 -1.26 6.61 -9.61
N LEU A 117 -2.47 6.09 -9.81
CA LEU A 117 -2.84 4.70 -9.49
C LEU A 117 -2.36 3.67 -10.54
N GLY A 118 -1.81 4.15 -11.66
CA GLY A 118 -1.43 3.31 -12.79
C GLY A 118 -2.60 2.61 -13.49
N LEU A 119 -3.76 3.25 -13.49
CA LEU A 119 -4.95 2.83 -14.21
C LEU A 119 -4.93 3.38 -15.64
N GLY A 120 -5.55 2.65 -16.57
CA GLY A 120 -5.56 3.01 -17.99
C GLY A 120 -6.50 4.17 -18.35
N SER A 121 -7.37 4.61 -17.44
CA SER A 121 -8.35 5.67 -17.74
C SER A 121 -8.90 6.37 -16.49
N ALA A 122 -9.36 7.61 -16.66
CA ALA A 122 -10.11 8.35 -15.66
C ALA A 122 -11.36 7.59 -15.17
N GLN A 123 -12.06 6.88 -16.06
CA GLN A 123 -13.22 6.07 -15.70
C GLN A 123 -12.84 4.95 -14.73
N ALA A 124 -11.72 4.27 -14.95
CA ALA A 124 -11.23 3.24 -14.05
C ALA A 124 -10.93 3.79 -12.65
N ALA A 125 -10.38 5.01 -12.55
CA ALA A 125 -10.17 5.68 -11.27
C ALA A 125 -11.48 6.02 -10.57
N ARG A 126 -12.46 6.58 -11.28
CA ARG A 126 -13.78 6.89 -10.71
C ARG A 126 -14.49 5.65 -10.18
N GLN A 127 -14.51 4.56 -10.96
CA GLN A 127 -15.13 3.31 -10.54
C GLN A 127 -14.42 2.70 -9.31
N ARG A 128 -13.09 2.83 -9.23
CA ARG A 128 -12.34 2.40 -8.04
C ARG A 128 -12.74 3.21 -6.81
N TYR A 129 -12.82 4.53 -6.94
CA TYR A 129 -13.31 5.41 -5.88
C TYR A 129 -14.71 4.99 -5.39
N GLU A 130 -15.66 4.82 -6.31
CA GLU A 130 -17.04 4.42 -5.97
C GLU A 130 -17.07 3.08 -5.20
N ARG A 131 -16.27 2.10 -5.62
CA ARG A 131 -16.18 0.80 -4.92
C ARG A 131 -15.54 0.90 -3.53
N VAL A 132 -14.46 1.67 -3.39
CA VAL A 132 -13.74 1.80 -2.11
C VAL A 132 -14.57 2.62 -1.12
N ALA A 133 -15.22 3.69 -1.57
CA ALA A 133 -16.12 4.50 -0.76
C ALA A 133 -17.32 3.70 -0.24
N ALA A 134 -17.92 2.85 -1.08
CA ALA A 134 -19.01 1.96 -0.66
C ALA A 134 -18.57 1.00 0.46
N ARG A 135 -17.42 0.33 0.29
CA ARG A 135 -16.88 -0.58 1.32
C ARG A 135 -16.52 0.14 2.63
N SER A 136 -15.98 1.34 2.55
CA SER A 136 -15.63 2.13 3.74
C SER A 136 -16.88 2.56 4.52
N ALA A 137 -17.98 2.86 3.81
CA ALA A 137 -19.26 3.20 4.44
C ALA A 137 -19.89 2.00 5.17
N GLU A 138 -19.81 0.80 4.59
CA GLU A 138 -20.26 -0.46 5.21
C GLU A 138 -19.47 -0.83 6.48
N GLN A 139 -18.22 -0.40 6.60
CA GLN A 139 -17.37 -0.67 7.78
C GLN A 139 -17.62 0.29 8.95
N THR A 140 -18.25 1.44 8.69
CA THR A 140 -18.53 2.47 9.71
C THR A 140 -19.95 2.37 10.29
N GLY A 141 -20.86 1.67 9.60
CA GLY A 141 -22.25 1.43 10.02
C GLY A 141 -22.44 0.12 10.74
#